data_AF-A0A1M4XDK7-F1
#
_entry.id   AF-A0A1M4XDK7-F1
#
_cell.length_a   1.000
_cell.length_b   1.000
_cell.length_c   1.000
_cell.angle_alpha   90.00
_cell.angle_beta   90.00
_cell.angle_gamma   90.00
#
_symmetry.space_group_name_H-M   'P 1'
#
loop_
_entity.id
_entity.type
_entity.pdbx_description
1 polymer ?
#
loop_
_entity_poly.entity_id
_entity_poly.type
_entity_poly.pdbx_seq_one_letter_code
_entity_poly.pdbx_strand_id
1 'polypeptide(L)'
;MSQEAELVFALEQRRREELFRARVSNKTREFYMRYQDQYNDMCSQGYRDYIPEEMSRLEHDLDTIGSLLSSNPVAAREVSQEVGSYIHSLWGLGSEARQVFQESARIARLEAKREKKAAQNSVMSRYYDVIGSLDSIVANFAAADLNDIKNAISSGTVATAQDVETKLAMVIKKAKTEAANWKAQKQKEQAKQAVNEQIEDVKKSIVAEKFEDSSKSKALLDKLEEIKSKAVAGTVSVKEVQEQIQAVTEETDETLVGEEVRRETVKAVYKWFNDHDFTLSKPKLIDGAVVITAQRPSGNKAQFKLTLDNKMWYRLDGYEGQSCLKDISSAKADWESVYGIKLSDEVVKWQNPDRILRRQGQTESNIGGKM
;
A
#
# COMPACT_ATOMS: atom_id res chain seq x y z
N MET A 1 7.98 43.31 -23.43
CA MET A 1 7.11 42.95 -22.29
C MET A 1 7.64 41.65 -21.73
N SER A 2 7.85 41.63 -20.42
CA SER A 2 8.19 40.42 -19.68
C SER A 2 7.16 40.25 -18.57
N GLN A 3 6.83 39.00 -18.24
CA GLN A 3 5.84 38.67 -17.21
C GLN A 3 6.29 37.43 -16.45
N GLU A 4 6.06 37.47 -15.15
CA GLU A 4 6.28 36.39 -14.21
C GLU A 4 4.99 36.14 -13.44
N ALA A 5 4.55 34.89 -13.38
CA ALA A 5 3.35 34.52 -12.66
C ALA A 5 3.38 33.10 -12.11
N GLU A 6 2.49 32.86 -11.15
CA GLU A 6 2.24 31.56 -10.54
C GLU A 6 0.77 31.19 -10.72
N LEU A 7 0.53 29.91 -10.96
CA LEU A 7 -0.80 29.30 -10.96
C LEU A 7 -0.72 27.88 -10.42
N VAL A 8 -1.87 27.32 -10.06
CA VAL A 8 -2.02 25.91 -9.67
C VAL A 8 -2.58 25.14 -10.86
N PHE A 9 -1.99 24.00 -11.18
CA PHE A 9 -2.46 23.10 -12.22
C PHE A 9 -3.02 21.83 -11.59
N ALA A 10 -4.13 21.32 -12.11
CA ALA A 10 -4.66 20.04 -11.69
C ALA A 10 -5.03 19.26 -12.93
N LEU A 11 -4.61 18.00 -12.99
CA LEU A 11 -5.15 17.09 -13.99
C LEU A 11 -6.65 16.90 -13.74
N GLU A 12 -7.42 16.58 -14.79
CA GLU A 12 -8.80 16.15 -14.62
C GLU A 12 -8.93 15.11 -13.50
N GLN A 13 -9.89 15.31 -12.59
CA GLN A 13 -10.08 14.45 -11.42
C GLN A 13 -10.15 12.97 -11.81
N ARG A 14 -10.90 12.67 -12.87
CA ARG A 14 -11.00 11.31 -13.42
C ARG A 14 -9.64 10.73 -13.80
N ARG A 15 -8.79 11.49 -14.48
CA ARG A 15 -7.46 11.02 -14.91
C ARG A 15 -6.50 10.85 -13.74
N ARG A 16 -6.53 11.76 -12.76
CA ARG A 16 -5.76 11.62 -11.52
C ARG A 16 -6.20 10.37 -10.74
N GLU A 17 -7.50 10.13 -10.65
CA GLU A 17 -8.06 8.92 -10.02
C GLU A 17 -7.65 7.64 -10.76
N GLU A 18 -7.60 7.66 -12.09
CA GLU A 18 -7.09 6.53 -12.90
C GLU A 18 -5.62 6.23 -12.58
N LEU A 19 -4.76 7.25 -12.53
CA LEU A 19 -3.35 7.09 -12.16
C LEU A 19 -3.20 6.51 -10.74
N PHE A 20 -3.96 7.04 -9.78
CA PHE A 20 -3.98 6.54 -8.42
C PHE A 20 -4.43 5.08 -8.34
N ARG A 21 -5.57 4.74 -8.96
CA ARG A 21 -6.09 3.37 -8.98
C ARG A 21 -5.14 2.39 -9.65
N ALA A 22 -4.51 2.79 -10.76
CA ALA A 22 -3.54 1.95 -11.47
C ALA A 22 -2.31 1.67 -10.62
N ARG A 23 -1.78 2.70 -9.94
CA ARG A 23 -0.66 2.55 -9.00
C ARG A 23 -1.00 1.60 -7.87
N VAL A 24 -2.10 1.87 -7.17
CA VAL A 24 -2.56 1.05 -6.06
C VAL A 24 -2.76 -0.40 -6.51
N SER A 25 -3.45 -0.63 -7.64
CA SER A 25 -3.66 -1.98 -8.19
C SER A 25 -2.35 -2.71 -8.47
N ASN A 26 -1.38 -2.05 -9.11
CA ASN A 26 -0.09 -2.65 -9.43
C ASN A 26 0.69 -2.98 -8.16
N LYS A 27 0.74 -2.06 -7.20
CA LYS A 27 1.49 -2.26 -5.97
C LYS A 27 0.88 -3.33 -5.08
N THR A 28 -0.44 -3.29 -4.90
CA THR A 28 -1.17 -4.33 -4.16
C THR A 28 -1.00 -5.71 -4.80
N ARG A 29 -0.89 -5.80 -6.14
CA ARG A 29 -0.60 -7.07 -6.82
C ARG A 29 0.78 -7.63 -6.46
N GLU A 30 1.81 -6.79 -6.36
CA GLU A 30 3.14 -7.23 -5.92
C GLU A 30 3.12 -7.82 -4.49
N PHE A 31 2.43 -7.14 -3.57
CA PHE A 31 2.23 -7.65 -2.21
C PHE A 31 1.44 -8.95 -2.20
N TYR A 32 0.33 -9.01 -2.96
CA TYR A 32 -0.49 -10.20 -3.08
C TYR A 32 0.30 -11.42 -3.54
N MET A 33 1.12 -11.30 -4.59
CA MET A 33 1.98 -12.39 -5.07
C MET A 33 2.95 -12.87 -3.97
N ARG A 34 3.60 -11.93 -3.27
CA ARG A 34 4.50 -12.28 -2.17
C ARG A 34 3.76 -12.99 -1.03
N TYR A 35 2.55 -12.56 -0.71
CA TYR A 35 1.73 -13.18 0.32
C TYR A 35 1.25 -14.58 -0.07
N GLN A 36 0.94 -14.81 -1.34
CA GLN A 36 0.65 -16.15 -1.86
C GLN A 36 1.87 -17.07 -1.71
N ASP A 37 3.07 -16.60 -2.04
CA ASP A 37 4.29 -17.38 -1.85
C ASP A 37 4.52 -17.73 -0.38
N GLN A 38 4.39 -16.75 0.53
CA GLN A 38 4.49 -16.97 1.97
C GLN A 38 3.44 -17.96 2.50
N TYR A 39 2.20 -17.88 2.00
CA TYR A 39 1.14 -18.83 2.34
C TYR A 39 1.47 -20.26 1.88
N ASN A 40 1.97 -20.40 0.65
CA ASN A 40 2.40 -21.68 0.10
C ASN A 40 3.57 -22.27 0.90
N ASP A 41 4.52 -21.43 1.32
CA ASP A 41 5.62 -21.83 2.18
C ASP A 41 5.11 -22.34 3.54
N MET A 42 4.17 -21.63 4.18
CA MET A 42 3.53 -22.09 5.42
C MET A 42 2.81 -23.44 5.24
N CYS A 43 2.12 -23.63 4.10
CA CYS A 43 1.49 -24.90 3.77
C CYS A 43 2.53 -26.02 3.62
N SER A 44 3.65 -25.76 2.93
CA SER A 44 4.73 -26.73 2.75
C SER A 44 5.41 -27.12 4.07
N GLN A 45 5.46 -26.19 5.02
CA GLN A 45 5.96 -26.43 6.38
C GLN A 45 4.94 -27.14 7.30
N GLY A 46 3.74 -27.43 6.80
CA GLY A 46 2.71 -28.17 7.52
C GLY A 46 1.94 -27.34 8.54
N TYR A 47 1.90 -26.00 8.41
CA TYR A 47 1.24 -25.15 9.42
C TYR A 47 -0.25 -25.43 9.55
N ARG A 48 -0.92 -25.89 8.48
CA ARG A 48 -2.32 -26.33 8.51
C ARG A 48 -2.61 -27.40 9.57
N ASP A 49 -1.60 -28.19 9.98
CA ASP A 49 -1.76 -29.21 11.01
C ASP A 49 -1.83 -28.65 12.44
N TYR A 50 -1.36 -27.42 12.66
CA TYR A 50 -1.23 -26.81 13.99
C TYR A 50 -2.16 -25.60 14.16
N ILE A 51 -2.34 -24.82 13.08
CA ILE A 51 -3.10 -23.57 13.06
C ILE A 51 -4.08 -23.54 11.87
N PRO A 52 -4.99 -24.54 11.75
CA PRO A 52 -5.87 -24.68 10.59
C PRO A 52 -6.85 -23.51 10.42
N GLU A 53 -7.39 -22.99 11.51
CA GLU A 53 -8.37 -21.88 11.48
C GLU A 53 -7.68 -20.60 10.97
N GLU A 54 -6.47 -20.33 11.44
CA GLU A 54 -5.68 -19.18 11.04
C GLU A 54 -5.23 -19.27 9.57
N MET A 55 -4.82 -20.46 9.13
CA MET A 55 -4.49 -20.70 7.72
C MET A 55 -5.72 -20.56 6.81
N SER A 56 -6.90 -20.98 7.27
CA SER A 56 -8.15 -20.86 6.50
C SER A 56 -8.59 -19.40 6.39
N ARG A 57 -8.43 -18.62 7.46
CA ARG A 57 -8.65 -17.16 7.41
C ARG A 57 -7.72 -16.51 6.40
N LEU A 58 -6.42 -16.81 6.46
CA LEU A 58 -5.45 -16.23 5.54
C LEU A 58 -5.76 -16.57 4.07
N GLU A 59 -6.19 -17.80 3.79
CA GLU A 59 -6.65 -18.21 2.45
C GLU A 59 -7.84 -17.36 1.98
N HIS A 60 -8.84 -17.18 2.85
CA HIS A 60 -10.01 -16.34 2.53
C HIS A 60 -9.65 -14.87 2.30
N ASP A 61 -8.76 -14.31 3.12
CA ASP A 61 -8.33 -12.92 3.00
C ASP A 61 -7.53 -12.72 1.68
N LEU A 62 -6.71 -13.71 1.28
CA LEU A 62 -6.01 -13.71 -0.01
C LEU A 62 -6.98 -13.78 -1.20
N ASP A 63 -7.98 -14.66 -1.15
CA ASP A 63 -9.01 -14.73 -2.18
C ASP A 63 -9.76 -13.40 -2.31
N THR A 64 -10.03 -12.76 -1.17
CA THR A 64 -10.66 -11.43 -1.11
C THR A 64 -9.81 -10.39 -1.82
N ILE A 65 -8.50 -10.31 -1.54
CA ILE A 65 -7.57 -9.40 -2.25
C ILE A 65 -7.60 -9.67 -3.75
N GLY A 66 -7.52 -10.94 -4.17
CA GLY A 66 -7.56 -11.33 -5.58
C GLY A 66 -8.82 -10.83 -6.31
N SER A 67 -9.98 -10.94 -5.67
CA SER A 67 -11.26 -10.45 -6.22
C SER A 67 -11.34 -8.92 -6.29
N LEU A 68 -10.81 -8.23 -5.27
CA LEU A 68 -10.85 -6.77 -5.17
C LEU A 68 -9.87 -6.08 -6.12
N LEU A 69 -8.73 -6.71 -6.43
CA LEU A 69 -7.71 -6.13 -7.33
C LEU A 69 -8.27 -5.69 -8.70
N SER A 70 -9.31 -6.37 -9.19
CA SER A 70 -9.96 -6.08 -10.47
C SER A 70 -11.15 -5.13 -10.36
N SER A 71 -11.80 -5.06 -9.20
CA SER A 71 -13.07 -4.34 -8.99
C SER A 71 -12.89 -3.04 -8.19
N ASN A 72 -12.13 -3.10 -7.09
CA ASN A 72 -11.83 -1.98 -6.22
C ASN A 72 -10.39 -2.08 -5.66
N PRO A 73 -9.40 -1.51 -6.35
CA PRO A 73 -8.00 -1.56 -5.93
C PRO A 73 -7.73 -0.94 -4.54
N VAL A 74 -8.50 0.07 -4.14
CA VAL A 74 -8.31 0.75 -2.85
C VAL A 74 -8.72 -0.17 -1.71
N ALA A 75 -9.88 -0.84 -1.83
CA ALA A 75 -10.28 -1.85 -0.86
C ALA A 75 -9.31 -3.05 -0.84
N ALA A 76 -8.79 -3.46 -2.01
CA ALA A 76 -7.78 -4.52 -2.07
C ALA A 76 -6.51 -4.15 -1.28
N ARG A 77 -6.10 -2.88 -1.33
CA ARG A 77 -4.95 -2.35 -0.58
C ARG A 77 -5.18 -2.39 0.92
N GLU A 78 -6.35 -1.98 1.40
CA GLU A 78 -6.68 -2.01 2.83
C GLU A 78 -6.60 -3.45 3.37
N VAL A 79 -7.26 -4.40 2.70
CA VAL A 79 -7.19 -5.82 3.07
C VAL A 79 -5.75 -6.34 2.98
N SER A 80 -5.00 -5.94 1.95
CA SER A 80 -3.57 -6.30 1.81
C SER A 80 -2.71 -5.81 2.98
N GLN A 81 -2.98 -4.64 3.54
CA GLN A 81 -2.23 -4.14 4.70
C GLN A 81 -2.52 -4.94 5.97
N GLU A 82 -3.79 -5.31 6.18
CA GLU A 82 -4.20 -6.20 7.29
C GLU A 82 -3.58 -7.59 7.15
N VAL A 83 -3.65 -8.19 5.96
CA VAL A 83 -3.06 -9.49 5.63
C VAL A 83 -1.55 -9.46 5.83
N GLY A 84 -0.89 -8.40 5.40
CA GLY A 84 0.54 -8.21 5.63
C GLY A 84 0.90 -8.32 7.11
N SER A 85 0.20 -7.60 7.99
CA SER A 85 0.43 -7.72 9.44
C SER A 85 0.09 -9.11 9.97
N TYR A 86 -0.97 -9.72 9.46
CA TYR A 86 -1.42 -11.03 9.93
C TYR A 86 -0.41 -12.14 9.60
N ILE A 87 0.14 -12.14 8.38
CA ILE A 87 1.15 -13.11 7.92
C ILE A 87 2.37 -13.12 8.84
N HIS A 88 2.90 -11.96 9.22
CA HIS A 88 4.07 -11.88 10.09
C HIS A 88 3.78 -12.47 11.48
N SER A 89 2.58 -12.21 12.04
CA SER A 89 2.17 -12.84 13.30
C SER A 89 1.96 -14.35 13.17
N LEU A 90 1.46 -14.80 12.02
CA LEU A 90 1.16 -16.20 11.76
C LEU A 90 2.42 -17.03 11.56
N TRP A 91 3.43 -16.45 10.92
CA TRP A 91 4.71 -17.10 10.67
C TRP A 91 5.41 -17.48 11.97
N GLY A 92 5.50 -16.53 12.90
CA GLY A 92 6.01 -16.80 14.24
C GLY A 92 5.19 -17.88 14.96
N LEU A 93 3.86 -17.82 14.88
CA LEU A 93 2.99 -18.73 15.64
C LEU A 93 3.13 -20.16 15.13
N GLY A 94 3.11 -20.34 13.80
CA GLY A 94 3.27 -21.64 13.16
C GLY A 94 4.65 -22.24 13.39
N SER A 95 5.71 -21.43 13.32
CA SER A 95 7.07 -21.86 13.62
C SER A 95 7.20 -22.38 15.05
N GLU A 96 6.69 -21.62 16.02
CA GLU A 96 6.71 -22.00 17.44
C GLU A 96 5.86 -23.25 17.69
N ALA A 97 4.64 -23.30 17.15
CA ALA A 97 3.76 -24.45 17.30
C ALA A 97 4.40 -25.72 16.75
N ARG A 98 5.04 -25.63 15.59
CA ARG A 98 5.81 -26.72 15.02
C ARG A 98 6.96 -27.11 15.94
N GLN A 99 7.79 -26.17 16.39
CA GLN A 99 8.93 -26.48 17.25
C GLN A 99 8.53 -27.18 18.56
N VAL A 100 7.43 -26.73 19.18
CA VAL A 100 6.96 -27.25 20.47
C VAL A 100 6.23 -28.59 20.32
N PHE A 101 5.38 -28.73 19.30
CA PHE A 101 4.44 -29.86 19.21
C PHE A 101 4.78 -30.89 18.12
N GLN A 102 5.80 -30.65 17.28
CA GLN A 102 6.08 -31.55 16.15
C GLN A 102 6.39 -32.98 16.57
N GLU A 103 7.22 -33.18 17.59
CA GLU A 103 7.61 -34.54 17.98
C GLU A 103 6.45 -35.28 18.66
N SER A 104 5.72 -34.63 19.57
CA SER A 104 4.55 -35.23 20.22
C SER A 104 3.44 -35.52 19.21
N ALA A 105 3.16 -34.61 18.28
CA ALA A 105 2.18 -34.82 17.21
C ALA A 105 2.58 -35.97 16.27
N ARG A 106 3.86 -36.08 15.92
CA ARG A 106 4.38 -37.17 15.09
C ARG A 106 4.19 -38.53 15.76
N ILE A 107 4.56 -38.65 17.03
CA ILE A 107 4.41 -39.90 17.81
C ILE A 107 2.93 -40.26 17.92
N ALA A 108 2.08 -39.32 18.37
CA ALA A 108 0.65 -39.54 18.54
C ALA A 108 -0.04 -39.98 17.23
N ARG A 109 0.32 -39.39 16.09
CA ARG A 109 -0.23 -39.77 14.78
C ARG A 109 0.18 -41.18 14.35
N LEU A 110 1.43 -41.58 14.61
CA LEU A 110 1.93 -42.91 14.28
C LEU A 110 1.26 -43.97 15.15
N GLU A 111 1.12 -43.70 16.44
CA GLU A 111 0.42 -44.57 17.39
C GLU A 111 -1.06 -44.71 17.03
N ALA A 112 -1.78 -43.61 16.83
CA ALA A 112 -3.18 -43.62 16.43
C ALA A 112 -3.42 -44.40 15.13
N LYS A 113 -2.53 -44.26 14.12
CA LYS A 113 -2.63 -45.03 12.87
C LYS A 113 -2.41 -46.53 13.07
N ARG A 114 -1.45 -46.92 13.91
CA ARG A 114 -1.17 -48.34 14.22
C ARG A 114 -2.34 -48.96 14.96
N GLU A 115 -2.83 -48.27 15.98
CA GLU A 115 -3.88 -48.78 16.85
C GLU A 115 -5.26 -48.77 16.18
N LYS A 116 -5.55 -47.78 15.31
CA LYS A 116 -6.75 -47.81 14.47
C LYS A 116 -6.80 -49.05 13.56
N LYS A 117 -5.67 -49.49 13.03
CA LYS A 117 -5.59 -50.73 12.22
C LYS A 117 -5.77 -51.99 13.06
N ALA A 118 -5.40 -51.94 14.34
CA ALA A 118 -5.58 -53.05 15.27
C ALA A 118 -6.97 -53.07 15.93
N ALA A 119 -7.70 -51.95 15.91
CA ALA A 119 -9.01 -51.82 16.53
C ALA A 119 -10.05 -52.68 15.81
N GLN A 120 -10.49 -53.76 16.47
CA GLN A 120 -11.60 -54.60 16.01
C GLN A 120 -12.97 -54.09 16.49
N ASN A 121 -13.01 -53.19 17.48
CA ASN A 121 -14.24 -52.64 18.07
C ASN A 121 -14.65 -51.31 17.39
N SER A 122 -15.93 -51.17 17.05
CA SER A 122 -16.52 -49.95 16.47
C SER A 122 -16.35 -48.73 17.38
N VAL A 123 -16.45 -48.90 18.70
CA VAL A 123 -16.28 -47.83 19.70
C VAL A 123 -14.84 -47.28 19.67
N MET A 124 -13.86 -48.17 19.58
CA MET A 124 -12.44 -47.79 19.51
C MET A 124 -12.09 -47.16 18.14
N SER A 125 -12.69 -47.64 17.05
CA SER A 125 -12.54 -47.03 15.73
C SER A 125 -13.02 -45.58 15.72
N ARG A 126 -14.20 -45.32 16.31
CA ARG A 126 -14.76 -43.97 16.45
C ARG A 126 -13.86 -43.04 17.26
N TYR A 127 -13.25 -43.54 18.34
CA TYR A 127 -12.28 -42.79 19.13
C TYR A 127 -11.08 -42.31 18.28
N TYR A 128 -10.48 -43.19 17.48
CA TYR A 128 -9.36 -42.80 16.60
C TYR A 128 -9.76 -41.89 15.44
N ASP A 129 -11.00 -41.97 14.95
CA ASP A 129 -11.51 -41.03 13.94
C ASP A 129 -11.56 -39.60 14.50
N VAL A 130 -12.07 -39.43 15.72
CA VAL A 130 -12.15 -38.12 16.37
C VAL A 130 -10.74 -37.56 16.60
N ILE A 131 -9.82 -38.35 17.13
CA ILE A 131 -8.42 -37.92 17.34
C ILE A 131 -7.74 -37.53 16.03
N GLY A 132 -7.97 -38.30 14.96
CA GLY A 132 -7.40 -38.03 13.65
C GLY A 132 -7.85 -36.70 13.02
N SER A 133 -8.96 -36.13 13.50
CA SER A 133 -9.50 -34.85 13.04
C SER A 133 -9.04 -33.64 13.86
N LEU A 134 -8.38 -33.85 15.01
CA LEU A 134 -7.90 -32.75 15.85
C LEU A 134 -6.64 -32.12 15.25
N ASP A 135 -6.53 -30.80 15.37
CA ASP A 135 -5.25 -30.13 15.15
C ASP A 135 -4.22 -30.58 16.20
N SER A 136 -2.95 -30.47 15.84
CA SER A 136 -1.85 -31.03 16.62
C SER A 136 -1.68 -30.38 17.99
N ILE A 137 -2.08 -29.10 18.13
CA ILE A 137 -2.01 -28.38 19.40
C ILE A 137 -3.09 -28.91 20.35
N VAL A 138 -4.34 -28.97 19.88
CA VAL A 138 -5.47 -29.50 20.67
C VAL A 138 -5.24 -30.96 21.03
N ALA A 139 -4.75 -31.77 20.11
CA ALA A 139 -4.42 -33.17 20.38
C ALA A 139 -3.37 -33.31 21.50
N ASN A 140 -2.36 -32.41 21.53
CA ASN A 140 -1.34 -32.42 22.56
C ASN A 140 -1.89 -32.05 23.94
N PHE A 141 -2.70 -31.00 24.05
CA PHE A 141 -3.34 -30.63 25.33
C PHE A 141 -4.33 -31.70 25.82
N ALA A 142 -5.00 -32.39 24.90
CA ALA A 142 -5.93 -33.47 25.22
C ALA A 142 -5.24 -34.81 25.54
N ALA A 143 -3.93 -34.96 25.32
CA ALA A 143 -3.27 -36.27 25.24
C ALA A 143 -3.46 -37.15 26.49
N ALA A 144 -3.32 -36.58 27.70
CA ALA A 144 -3.49 -37.31 28.96
C ALA A 144 -4.95 -37.78 29.12
N ASP A 145 -5.89 -36.85 28.98
CA ASP A 145 -7.33 -37.11 29.12
C ASP A 145 -7.83 -38.11 28.04
N LEU A 146 -7.27 -38.06 26.83
CA LEU A 146 -7.55 -39.01 25.74
C LEU A 146 -7.04 -40.41 26.10
N ASN A 147 -5.84 -40.53 26.66
CA ASN A 147 -5.30 -41.82 27.08
C ASN A 147 -6.15 -42.44 28.20
N ASP A 148 -6.69 -41.64 29.11
CA ASP A 148 -7.62 -42.09 30.14
C ASP A 148 -8.93 -42.62 29.53
N ILE A 149 -9.48 -41.93 28.52
CA ILE A 149 -10.65 -42.41 27.77
C ILE A 149 -10.33 -43.74 27.07
N LYS A 150 -9.17 -43.86 26.44
CA LYS A 150 -8.72 -45.11 25.79
C LYS A 150 -8.63 -46.27 26.78
N ASN A 151 -8.06 -46.03 27.96
CA ASN A 151 -7.99 -47.03 29.03
C ASN A 151 -9.37 -47.43 29.52
N ALA A 152 -10.30 -46.47 29.67
CA ALA A 152 -11.67 -46.74 30.09
C ALA A 152 -12.52 -47.50 29.04
N ILE A 153 -12.24 -47.30 27.75
CA ILE A 153 -12.82 -48.12 26.67
C ILE A 153 -12.25 -49.55 26.73
N SER A 154 -10.94 -49.67 26.92
CA SER A 154 -10.25 -50.97 26.97
C SER A 154 -10.65 -51.81 28.20
N SER A 155 -10.95 -51.16 29.33
CA SER A 155 -11.45 -51.82 30.55
C SER A 155 -12.95 -52.13 30.51
N GLY A 156 -13.67 -51.72 29.46
CA GLY A 156 -15.12 -51.89 29.34
C GLY A 156 -15.95 -50.96 30.25
N THR A 157 -15.33 -50.02 30.96
CA THR A 157 -16.01 -49.03 31.81
C THR A 157 -16.81 -48.03 30.96
N VAL A 158 -16.40 -47.82 29.71
CA VAL A 158 -17.14 -47.05 28.72
C VAL A 158 -17.51 -47.98 27.57
N ALA A 159 -18.77 -48.42 27.56
CA ALA A 159 -19.24 -49.47 26.65
C ALA A 159 -20.04 -48.93 25.45
N THR A 160 -20.61 -47.73 25.56
CA THR A 160 -21.45 -47.16 24.49
C THR A 160 -20.73 -46.07 23.70
N ALA A 161 -21.05 -45.98 22.41
CA ALA A 161 -20.54 -44.91 21.55
C ALA A 161 -20.94 -43.51 22.06
N GLN A 162 -22.14 -43.37 22.64
CA GLN A 162 -22.65 -42.11 23.18
C GLN A 162 -21.84 -41.62 24.38
N ASP A 163 -21.42 -42.54 25.27
CA ASP A 163 -20.60 -42.20 26.44
C ASP A 163 -19.19 -41.76 26.01
N VAL A 164 -18.62 -42.43 25.00
CA VAL A 164 -17.34 -42.03 24.40
C VAL A 164 -17.45 -40.64 23.79
N GLU A 165 -18.49 -40.38 22.98
CA GLU A 165 -18.67 -39.07 22.35
C GLU A 165 -18.87 -37.95 23.38
N THR A 166 -19.63 -38.20 24.45
CA THR A 166 -19.85 -37.20 25.51
C THR A 166 -18.55 -36.88 26.26
N LYS A 167 -17.77 -37.91 26.62
CA LYS A 167 -16.46 -37.72 27.28
C LYS A 167 -15.46 -37.03 26.37
N LEU A 168 -15.36 -37.46 25.11
CA LEU A 168 -14.50 -36.83 24.11
C LEU A 168 -14.86 -35.36 23.91
N ALA A 169 -16.15 -35.04 23.79
CA ALA A 169 -16.60 -33.65 23.61
C ALA A 169 -16.18 -32.74 24.77
N MET A 170 -16.26 -33.21 26.02
CA MET A 170 -15.81 -32.46 27.19
C MET A 170 -14.29 -32.22 27.17
N VAL A 171 -13.51 -33.27 26.91
CA VAL A 171 -12.04 -33.19 26.84
C VAL A 171 -11.58 -32.28 25.71
N ILE A 172 -12.16 -32.43 24.52
CA ILE A 172 -11.84 -31.61 23.35
C ILE A 172 -12.19 -30.15 23.61
N LYS A 173 -13.32 -29.85 24.25
CA LYS A 173 -13.70 -28.47 24.61
C LYS A 173 -12.68 -27.83 25.55
N LYS A 174 -12.23 -28.55 26.58
CA LYS A 174 -11.19 -28.10 27.50
C LYS A 174 -9.87 -27.86 26.76
N ALA A 175 -9.40 -28.84 25.98
CA ALA A 175 -8.16 -28.73 25.22
C ALA A 175 -8.19 -27.61 24.17
N LYS A 176 -9.32 -27.38 23.50
CA LYS A 176 -9.52 -26.21 22.61
C LYS A 176 -9.36 -24.88 23.35
N THR A 177 -9.83 -24.80 24.59
CA THR A 177 -9.70 -23.59 25.41
C THR A 177 -8.24 -23.34 25.78
N GLU A 178 -7.52 -24.39 26.18
CA GLU A 178 -6.08 -24.31 26.49
C GLU A 178 -5.24 -23.97 25.25
N ALA A 179 -5.52 -24.61 24.11
CA ALA A 179 -4.88 -24.30 22.83
C ALA A 179 -5.13 -22.85 22.40
N ALA A 180 -6.36 -22.35 22.52
CA ALA A 180 -6.70 -20.95 22.21
C ALA A 180 -5.95 -19.97 23.12
N ASN A 181 -5.85 -20.25 24.42
CA ASN A 181 -5.10 -19.43 25.36
C ASN A 181 -3.60 -19.41 25.03
N TRP A 182 -3.02 -20.58 24.72
CA TRP A 182 -1.62 -20.69 24.31
C TRP A 182 -1.35 -19.87 23.03
N LYS A 183 -2.19 -20.03 22.01
CA LYS A 183 -2.11 -19.27 20.75
C LYS A 183 -2.19 -17.77 21.00
N ALA A 184 -3.16 -17.32 21.80
CA ALA A 184 -3.36 -15.90 22.12
C ALA A 184 -2.16 -15.30 22.88
N GLN A 185 -1.57 -16.06 23.80
CA GLN A 185 -0.35 -15.63 24.49
C GLN A 185 0.82 -15.50 23.52
N LYS A 186 1.04 -16.51 22.67
CA LYS A 186 2.15 -16.50 21.71
C LYS A 186 2.03 -15.42 20.65
N GLN A 187 0.83 -15.16 20.14
CA GLN A 187 0.59 -14.04 19.23
C GLN A 187 0.92 -12.69 19.89
N LYS A 188 0.60 -12.49 21.18
CA LYS A 188 0.96 -11.27 21.91
C LYS A 188 2.48 -11.11 22.07
N GLU A 189 3.18 -12.21 22.36
CA GLU A 189 4.64 -12.23 22.47
C GLU A 189 5.30 -11.86 21.13
N GLN A 190 4.76 -12.36 20.02
CA GLN A 190 5.32 -12.17 18.67
C GLN A 190 4.88 -10.90 17.97
N ALA A 191 3.80 -10.24 18.43
CA ALA A 191 3.29 -9.02 17.81
C ALA A 191 4.35 -7.92 17.66
N LYS A 192 5.27 -7.79 18.63
CA LYS A 192 6.37 -6.80 18.54
C LYS A 192 7.35 -7.11 17.42
N GLN A 193 7.70 -8.38 17.25
CA GLN A 193 8.60 -8.81 16.19
C GLN A 193 7.94 -8.65 14.82
N ALA A 194 6.67 -9.04 14.71
CA ALA A 194 5.88 -8.88 13.49
C ALA A 194 5.80 -7.43 13.02
N VAL A 195 5.64 -6.47 13.95
CA VAL A 195 5.68 -5.04 13.64
C VAL A 195 7.03 -4.61 13.06
N ASN A 196 8.14 -5.06 13.63
CA ASN A 196 9.46 -4.72 13.11
C ASN A 196 9.67 -5.27 11.69
N GLU A 197 9.26 -6.51 11.44
CA GLU A 197 9.35 -7.12 10.11
C GLU A 197 8.47 -6.37 9.09
N GLN A 198 7.26 -5.96 9.49
CA GLN A 198 6.38 -5.12 8.66
C GLN A 198 7.01 -3.77 8.31
N ILE A 199 7.66 -3.09 9.27
CA ILE A 199 8.37 -1.84 9.02
C ILE A 199 9.49 -2.05 7.99
N GLU A 200 10.28 -3.11 8.13
CA GLU A 200 11.38 -3.41 7.20
C GLU A 200 10.87 -3.75 5.79
N ASP A 201 9.73 -4.44 5.68
CA ASP A 201 9.08 -4.71 4.40
C ASP A 201 8.62 -3.43 3.70
N VAL A 202 8.03 -2.48 4.43
CA VAL A 202 7.64 -1.17 3.88
C VAL A 202 8.87 -0.34 3.49
N LYS A 203 9.94 -0.36 4.30
CA LYS A 203 11.21 0.28 3.94
C LYS A 203 11.77 -0.27 2.64
N LYS A 204 11.84 -1.60 2.49
CA LYS A 204 12.30 -2.25 1.24
C LYS A 204 11.43 -1.83 0.07
N SER A 205 10.12 -1.75 0.26
CA SER A 205 9.20 -1.27 -0.77
C SER A 205 9.52 0.16 -1.19
N ILE A 206 9.68 1.10 -0.25
CA ILE A 206 10.02 2.51 -0.54
C ILE A 206 11.37 2.62 -1.25
N VAL A 207 12.38 1.86 -0.84
CA VAL A 207 13.70 1.86 -1.49
C VAL A 207 13.64 1.32 -2.92
N ALA A 208 12.75 0.38 -3.21
CA ALA A 208 12.56 -0.15 -4.56
C ALA A 208 11.81 0.82 -5.49
N GLU A 209 11.07 1.80 -4.94
CA GLU A 209 10.40 2.82 -5.73
C GLU A 209 11.39 3.82 -6.34
N LYS A 210 11.08 4.28 -7.55
CA LYS A 210 11.92 5.25 -8.29
C LYS A 210 11.42 6.67 -8.06
N PHE A 211 11.70 7.22 -6.89
CA PHE A 211 11.41 8.63 -6.61
C PHE A 211 12.25 9.56 -7.48
N GLU A 212 11.61 10.58 -8.06
CA GLU A 212 12.34 11.65 -8.74
C GLU A 212 13.11 12.52 -7.74
N ASP A 213 12.53 12.77 -6.55
CA ASP A 213 13.15 13.53 -5.47
C ASP A 213 13.61 12.61 -4.32
N SER A 214 14.93 12.42 -4.22
CA SER A 214 15.55 11.60 -3.16
C SER A 214 15.26 12.11 -1.74
N SER A 215 14.97 13.41 -1.57
CA SER A 215 14.68 13.97 -0.25
C SER A 215 13.34 13.49 0.32
N LYS A 216 12.34 13.25 -0.54
CA LYS A 216 11.03 12.72 -0.16
C LYS A 216 11.10 11.26 0.27
N SER A 217 11.82 10.44 -0.50
CA SER A 217 12.12 9.05 -0.11
C SER A 217 12.82 9.00 1.26
N LYS A 218 13.83 9.85 1.47
CA LYS A 218 14.54 9.95 2.75
C LYS A 218 13.61 10.35 3.90
N ALA A 219 12.74 11.35 3.70
CA ALA A 219 11.80 11.77 4.74
C ALA A 219 10.82 10.66 5.16
N LEU A 220 10.35 9.84 4.21
CA LEU A 220 9.50 8.68 4.49
C LEU A 220 10.27 7.59 5.25
N LEU A 221 11.53 7.34 4.90
CA LEU A 221 12.40 6.40 5.60
C LEU A 221 12.71 6.87 7.03
N ASP A 222 12.99 8.16 7.22
CA ASP A 222 13.24 8.75 8.54
C ASP A 222 12.00 8.63 9.44
N LYS A 223 10.78 8.83 8.89
CA LYS A 223 9.52 8.55 9.60
C LYS A 223 9.41 7.09 10.04
N LEU A 224 9.77 6.14 9.18
CA LEU A 224 9.75 4.71 9.54
C LEU A 224 10.78 4.35 10.61
N GLU A 225 11.95 4.97 10.61
CA GLU A 225 12.94 4.81 11.69
C GLU A 225 12.43 5.39 13.02
N GLU A 226 11.76 6.54 12.97
CA GLU A 226 11.13 7.11 14.16
C GLU A 226 10.05 6.17 14.72
N ILE A 227 9.17 5.63 13.84
CA ILE A 227 8.14 4.64 14.21
C ILE A 227 8.79 3.41 14.84
N LYS A 228 9.85 2.87 14.23
CA LYS A 228 10.61 1.73 14.76
C LYS A 228 11.20 2.02 16.14
N SER A 229 11.80 3.19 16.33
CA SER A 229 12.38 3.57 17.62
C SER A 229 11.33 3.67 18.73
N LYS A 230 10.14 4.23 18.42
CA LYS A 230 9.00 4.31 19.35
C LYS A 230 8.42 2.94 19.68
N ALA A 231 8.36 2.05 18.69
CA ALA A 231 7.91 0.67 18.88
C ALA A 231 8.85 -0.12 19.80
N VAL A 232 10.17 0.02 19.61
CA VAL A 232 11.19 -0.62 20.48
C VAL A 232 11.15 -0.06 21.91
N ALA A 233 10.97 1.25 22.06
CA ALA A 233 10.85 1.90 23.36
C ALA A 233 9.55 1.53 24.12
N GLY A 234 8.57 0.92 23.43
CA GLY A 234 7.28 0.56 24.02
C GLY A 234 6.38 1.76 24.32
N THR A 235 6.67 2.92 23.74
CA THR A 235 5.93 4.18 23.94
C THR A 235 4.59 4.19 23.20
N VAL A 236 4.43 3.32 22.20
CA VAL A 236 3.29 3.27 21.28
C VAL A 236 2.78 1.84 21.20
N SER A 237 1.45 1.67 21.11
CA SER A 237 0.82 0.36 20.99
C SER A 237 1.02 -0.26 19.60
N VAL A 238 0.90 -1.59 19.50
CA VAL A 238 0.99 -2.32 18.22
C VAL A 238 0.02 -1.75 17.17
N LYS A 239 -1.21 -1.42 17.60
CA LYS A 239 -2.25 -0.88 16.73
C LYS A 239 -1.89 0.50 16.18
N GLU A 240 -1.43 1.40 17.05
CA GLU A 240 -1.00 2.75 16.64
C GLU A 240 0.20 2.69 15.69
N VAL A 241 1.12 1.73 15.87
CA VAL A 241 2.22 1.53 14.93
C VAL A 241 1.70 1.07 13.57
N GLN A 242 0.73 0.15 13.51
CA GLN A 242 0.10 -0.28 12.26
C GLN A 242 -0.57 0.89 11.52
N GLU A 243 -1.31 1.75 12.24
CA GLU A 243 -1.94 2.94 11.67
C GLU A 243 -0.89 3.92 11.11
N GLN A 244 0.25 4.10 11.81
CA GLN A 244 1.35 4.94 11.31
C GLN A 244 2.02 4.34 10.07
N ILE A 245 2.20 3.02 10.00
CA ILE A 245 2.73 2.34 8.81
C ILE A 245 1.78 2.50 7.62
N GLN A 246 0.47 2.39 7.85
CA GLN A 246 -0.55 2.62 6.83
C GLN A 246 -0.46 4.06 6.29
N ALA A 247 -0.39 5.05 7.17
CA ALA A 247 -0.26 6.45 6.79
C ALA A 247 1.01 6.72 5.95
N VAL A 248 2.15 6.13 6.30
CA VAL A 248 3.38 6.24 5.49
C VAL A 248 3.19 5.61 4.10
N THR A 249 2.47 4.51 4.01
CA THR A 249 2.16 3.88 2.72
C THR A 249 1.24 4.78 1.88
N GLU A 250 0.27 5.46 2.49
CA GLU A 250 -0.61 6.43 1.81
C GLU A 250 0.17 7.62 1.28
N GLU A 251 1.01 8.21 2.13
CA GLU A 251 1.87 9.34 1.75
C GLU A 251 2.84 8.97 0.61
N THR A 252 3.33 7.72 0.61
CA THR A 252 4.15 7.18 -0.47
C THR A 252 3.40 7.14 -1.79
N ASP A 253 2.17 6.60 -1.78
CA ASP A 253 1.32 6.52 -2.97
C ASP A 253 0.93 7.91 -3.49
N GLU A 254 0.56 8.82 -2.61
CA GLU A 254 0.21 10.21 -2.96
C GLU A 254 1.38 10.96 -3.59
N THR A 255 2.57 10.85 -3.00
CA THR A 255 3.79 11.51 -3.50
C THR A 255 4.08 11.08 -4.94
N LEU A 256 4.00 9.78 -5.20
CA LEU A 256 4.36 9.22 -6.50
C LEU A 256 3.26 9.42 -7.55
N VAL A 257 1.98 9.47 -7.16
CA VAL A 257 0.92 9.94 -8.05
C VAL A 257 1.10 11.41 -8.39
N GLY A 258 1.53 12.23 -7.44
CA GLY A 258 1.92 13.63 -7.67
C GLY A 258 3.05 13.75 -8.70
N GLU A 259 4.07 12.89 -8.62
CA GLU A 259 5.15 12.82 -9.62
C GLU A 259 4.62 12.47 -11.01
N GLU A 260 3.72 11.51 -11.15
CA GLU A 260 3.11 11.15 -12.43
C GLU A 260 2.21 12.27 -13.00
N VAL A 261 1.42 12.93 -12.17
CA VAL A 261 0.61 14.11 -12.57
C VAL A 261 1.52 15.24 -13.08
N ARG A 262 2.61 15.52 -12.36
CA ARG A 262 3.62 16.49 -12.80
C ARG A 262 4.24 16.07 -14.14
N ARG A 263 4.53 14.79 -14.33
CA ARG A 263 5.09 14.25 -15.58
C ARG A 263 4.13 14.39 -16.76
N GLU A 264 2.84 14.11 -16.59
CA GLU A 264 1.84 14.35 -17.63
C GLU A 264 1.72 15.84 -17.97
N THR A 265 1.75 16.72 -16.97
CA THR A 265 1.73 18.17 -17.15
C THR A 265 2.98 18.68 -17.89
N VAL A 266 4.17 18.20 -17.50
CA VAL A 266 5.44 18.51 -18.18
C VAL A 266 5.39 18.07 -19.64
N LYS A 267 4.83 16.90 -19.95
CA LYS A 267 4.67 16.43 -21.34
C LYS A 267 3.75 17.34 -22.14
N ALA A 268 2.64 17.79 -21.57
CA ALA A 268 1.71 18.72 -22.21
C ALA A 268 2.38 20.08 -22.51
N VAL A 269 3.07 20.65 -21.52
CA VAL A 269 3.85 21.89 -21.69
C VAL A 269 4.89 21.70 -22.78
N TYR A 270 5.69 20.64 -22.70
CA TYR A 270 6.75 20.36 -23.67
C TYR A 270 6.21 20.21 -25.10
N LYS A 271 5.12 19.46 -25.28
CA LYS A 271 4.51 19.23 -26.59
C LYS A 271 3.97 20.54 -27.18
N TRP A 272 3.29 21.36 -26.39
CA TRP A 272 2.79 22.65 -26.85
C TRP A 272 3.92 23.55 -27.37
N PHE A 273 5.01 23.69 -26.62
CA PHE A 273 6.15 24.52 -27.04
C PHE A 273 6.85 23.98 -28.29
N ASN A 274 6.97 22.66 -28.40
CA ASN A 274 7.56 22.01 -29.57
C ASN A 274 6.75 22.28 -30.84
N ASP A 275 5.41 22.32 -30.72
CA ASP A 275 4.51 22.57 -31.85
C ASP A 275 4.46 24.06 -32.27
N HIS A 276 5.07 24.98 -31.49
CA HIS A 276 5.01 26.43 -31.69
C HIS A 276 6.39 27.10 -31.95
N ASP A 277 7.30 26.40 -32.63
CA ASP A 277 8.63 26.89 -33.05
C ASP A 277 9.58 27.33 -31.91
N PHE A 278 9.44 26.73 -30.72
CA PHE A 278 10.42 26.91 -29.65
C PHE A 278 11.46 25.79 -29.64
N THR A 279 12.72 26.16 -29.47
CA THR A 279 13.80 25.23 -29.13
C THR A 279 13.78 24.97 -27.63
N LEU A 280 13.58 23.72 -27.24
CA LEU A 280 13.41 23.30 -25.84
C LEU A 280 14.69 22.72 -25.24
N SER A 281 14.98 23.10 -23.98
CA SER A 281 15.95 22.39 -23.15
C SER A 281 15.36 21.07 -22.63
N LYS A 282 16.21 20.08 -22.36
CA LYS A 282 15.78 18.87 -21.63
C LYS A 282 15.27 19.26 -20.23
N PRO A 283 14.12 18.73 -19.77
CA PRO A 283 13.62 18.98 -18.42
C PRO A 283 14.67 18.60 -17.36
N LYS A 284 14.84 19.45 -16.34
CA LYS A 284 15.77 19.22 -15.23
C LYS A 284 15.05 19.38 -13.90
N LEU A 285 15.32 18.47 -12.95
CA LEU A 285 14.87 18.62 -11.57
C LEU A 285 15.86 19.52 -10.82
N ILE A 286 15.39 20.66 -10.33
CA ILE A 286 16.17 21.65 -9.58
C ILE A 286 15.34 22.06 -8.36
N ASP A 287 15.88 21.88 -7.16
CA ASP A 287 15.23 22.20 -5.87
C ASP A 287 13.80 21.65 -5.76
N GLY A 288 13.61 20.37 -6.08
CA GLY A 288 12.32 19.67 -6.02
C GLY A 288 11.32 20.07 -7.12
N ALA A 289 11.71 20.92 -8.07
CA ALA A 289 10.86 21.38 -9.16
C ALA A 289 11.44 21.04 -10.54
N VAL A 290 10.57 20.70 -11.48
CA VAL A 290 10.96 20.45 -12.86
C VAL A 290 11.02 21.78 -13.61
N VAL A 291 12.20 22.13 -14.09
CA VAL A 291 12.45 23.35 -14.85
C VAL A 291 12.57 23.04 -16.33
N ILE A 292 11.83 23.78 -17.15
CA ILE A 292 11.83 23.71 -18.61
C ILE A 292 12.11 25.11 -19.14
N THR A 293 13.10 25.25 -20.01
CA THR A 293 13.38 26.49 -20.73
C THR A 293 13.12 26.28 -22.22
N ALA A 294 12.41 27.22 -22.82
CA ALA A 294 12.07 27.27 -24.24
C ALA A 294 12.56 28.60 -24.83
N GLN A 295 13.10 28.58 -26.05
CA GLN A 295 13.57 29.78 -26.73
C GLN A 295 13.24 29.77 -28.21
N ARG A 296 12.71 30.87 -28.74
CA ARG A 296 12.54 31.07 -30.19
C ARG A 296 13.81 31.65 -30.84
N PRO A 297 14.04 31.42 -32.13
CA PRO A 297 15.10 32.09 -32.89
C PRO A 297 15.02 33.62 -32.83
N SER A 298 13.80 34.18 -32.68
CA SER A 298 13.56 35.61 -32.52
C SER A 298 14.08 36.21 -31.22
N GLY A 299 14.54 35.39 -30.27
CA GLY A 299 15.05 35.84 -28.97
C GLY A 299 14.06 35.73 -27.81
N ASN A 300 12.79 35.40 -28.08
CA ASN A 300 11.78 35.18 -27.04
C ASN A 300 12.15 33.96 -26.18
N LYS A 301 12.10 34.11 -24.86
CA LYS A 301 12.41 33.05 -23.90
C LYS A 301 11.21 32.80 -23.00
N ALA A 302 10.95 31.53 -22.70
CA ALA A 302 9.97 31.11 -21.73
C ALA A 302 10.60 30.11 -20.77
N GLN A 303 10.40 30.31 -19.48
CA GLN A 303 10.85 29.40 -18.45
C GLN A 303 9.65 28.94 -17.64
N PHE A 304 9.55 27.64 -17.39
CA PHE A 304 8.52 27.01 -16.58
C PHE A 304 9.17 26.25 -15.43
N LYS A 305 8.56 26.32 -14.26
CA LYS A 305 8.95 25.57 -13.07
C LYS A 305 7.70 24.91 -12.49
N LEU A 306 7.70 23.59 -12.43
CA LEU A 306 6.57 22.78 -11.92
C LEU A 306 6.96 22.06 -10.63
N THR A 307 6.22 22.28 -9.55
CA THR A 307 6.42 21.62 -8.25
C THR A 307 5.49 20.43 -8.05
N LEU A 308 5.74 19.60 -7.02
CA LEU A 308 4.84 18.50 -6.63
C LEU A 308 3.53 18.99 -6.01
N ASP A 309 3.52 20.18 -5.41
CA ASP A 309 2.32 20.80 -4.85
C ASP A 309 1.42 21.40 -5.94
N ASN A 310 1.53 20.89 -7.18
CA ASN A 310 0.71 21.30 -8.30
C ASN A 310 0.84 22.78 -8.67
N LYS A 311 1.98 23.43 -8.34
CA LYS A 311 2.23 24.83 -8.71
C LYS A 311 3.08 24.91 -9.96
N MET A 312 2.61 25.71 -10.92
CA MET A 312 3.38 26.10 -12.09
C MET A 312 3.72 27.58 -11.99
N TRP A 313 5.01 27.84 -11.95
CA TRP A 313 5.55 29.17 -12.14
C TRP A 313 6.05 29.30 -13.57
N TYR A 314 5.82 30.45 -14.18
CA TYR A 314 6.36 30.75 -15.49
C TYR A 314 6.90 32.17 -15.61
N ARG A 315 7.90 32.33 -16.48
CA ARG A 315 8.51 33.60 -16.82
C ARG A 315 8.71 33.71 -18.32
N LEU A 316 8.17 34.78 -18.90
CA LEU A 316 8.28 35.11 -20.31
C LEU A 316 9.15 36.35 -20.47
N ASP A 317 10.19 36.25 -21.31
CA ASP A 317 11.16 37.31 -21.56
C ASP A 317 11.38 37.55 -23.05
N GLY A 318 11.68 38.80 -23.42
CA GLY A 318 12.06 39.16 -24.79
C GLY A 318 10.89 39.35 -25.77
N TYR A 319 9.65 39.37 -25.29
CA TYR A 319 8.46 39.55 -26.15
C TYR A 319 8.22 41.02 -26.51
N GLU A 320 7.75 41.30 -27.72
CA GLU A 320 7.33 42.64 -28.14
C GLU A 320 5.81 42.85 -27.94
N GLY A 321 5.42 43.98 -27.32
CA GLY A 321 4.01 44.30 -27.09
C GLY A 321 3.28 43.26 -26.24
N GLN A 322 2.02 42.96 -26.58
CA GLN A 322 1.16 41.99 -25.87
C GLN A 322 1.29 40.55 -26.43
N SER A 323 2.30 40.25 -27.24
CA SER A 323 2.48 38.90 -27.82
C SER A 323 2.66 37.82 -26.75
N CYS A 324 3.30 38.14 -25.62
CA CYS A 324 3.45 37.20 -24.49
C CYS A 324 2.11 36.77 -23.91
N LEU A 325 1.14 37.68 -23.80
CA LEU A 325 -0.19 37.40 -23.28
C LEU A 325 -0.97 36.49 -24.22
N LYS A 326 -0.81 36.68 -25.54
CA LYS A 326 -1.48 35.82 -26.53
C LYS A 326 -0.92 34.40 -26.53
N ASP A 327 0.40 34.26 -26.54
CA ASP A 327 1.06 32.95 -26.54
C ASP A 327 0.68 32.17 -25.26
N ILE A 328 0.73 32.81 -24.08
CA ILE A 328 0.36 32.11 -22.83
C ILE A 328 -1.14 31.83 -22.74
N SER A 329 -2.02 32.73 -23.19
CA SER A 329 -3.46 32.46 -23.22
C SER A 329 -3.81 31.30 -24.15
N SER A 330 -3.16 31.22 -25.31
CA SER A 330 -3.32 30.08 -26.23
C SER A 330 -2.79 28.79 -25.61
N ALA A 331 -1.63 28.83 -24.97
CA ALA A 331 -1.06 27.67 -24.27
C ALA A 331 -2.00 27.15 -23.18
N LYS A 332 -2.55 28.04 -22.35
CA LYS A 332 -3.50 27.68 -21.29
C LYS A 332 -4.77 27.04 -21.86
N ALA A 333 -5.34 27.61 -22.92
CA ALA A 333 -6.52 27.06 -23.57
C ALA A 333 -6.25 25.66 -24.15
N ASP A 334 -5.08 25.43 -24.74
CA ASP A 334 -4.69 24.12 -25.26
C ASP A 334 -4.43 23.12 -24.11
N TRP A 335 -3.79 23.54 -23.01
CA TRP A 335 -3.59 22.70 -21.83
C TRP A 335 -4.91 22.23 -21.22
N GLU A 336 -5.91 23.10 -21.16
CA GLU A 336 -7.26 22.74 -20.69
C GLU A 336 -7.99 21.84 -21.68
N SER A 337 -8.06 22.23 -22.95
CA SER A 337 -8.92 21.56 -23.95
C SER A 337 -8.33 20.30 -24.57
N VAL A 338 -7.01 20.27 -24.80
CA VAL A 338 -6.31 19.16 -25.47
C VAL A 338 -5.71 18.19 -24.46
N TYR A 339 -5.23 18.71 -23.33
CA TYR A 339 -4.48 17.92 -22.35
C TYR A 339 -5.22 17.68 -21.03
N GLY A 340 -6.41 18.26 -20.84
CA GLY A 340 -7.23 18.05 -19.64
C GLY A 340 -6.61 18.61 -18.36
N ILE A 341 -5.78 19.64 -18.46
CA ILE A 341 -5.12 20.29 -17.33
C ILE A 341 -5.97 21.49 -16.92
N LYS A 342 -6.64 21.40 -15.78
CA LYS A 342 -7.36 22.52 -15.15
C LYS A 342 -6.37 23.49 -14.54
N LEU A 343 -6.54 24.78 -14.80
CA LEU A 343 -5.67 25.82 -14.27
C LEU A 343 -6.45 26.71 -13.30
N SER A 344 -5.80 27.13 -12.21
CA SER A 344 -6.36 28.16 -11.32
C SER A 344 -6.23 29.55 -11.91
N ASP A 345 -6.85 30.52 -11.24
CA ASP A 345 -6.54 31.93 -11.45
C ASP A 345 -5.04 32.19 -11.28
N GLU A 346 -4.53 33.07 -12.12
CA GLU A 346 -3.12 33.43 -12.18
C GLU A 346 -2.81 34.55 -11.18
N VAL A 347 -1.75 34.38 -10.39
CA VAL A 347 -1.18 35.44 -9.56
C VAL A 347 0.06 36.00 -10.26
N VAL A 348 -0.07 37.20 -10.84
CA VAL A 348 1.04 37.91 -11.48
C VAL A 348 2.00 38.40 -10.40
N LYS A 349 3.23 37.87 -10.40
CA LYS A 349 4.28 38.25 -9.45
C LYS A 349 5.04 39.49 -9.90
N TRP A 350 5.24 39.61 -11.20
CA TRP A 350 5.92 40.74 -11.80
C TRP A 350 5.52 40.90 -13.26
N GLN A 351 5.35 42.14 -13.70
CA GLN A 351 5.09 42.47 -15.09
C GLN A 351 5.85 43.75 -15.41
N ASN A 352 6.57 43.76 -16.53
CA ASN A 352 7.27 44.96 -16.97
C ASN A 352 6.24 46.03 -17.40
N PRO A 353 6.24 47.24 -16.80
CA PRO A 353 5.31 48.33 -17.16
C PRO A 353 5.50 48.93 -18.56
N ASP A 354 6.51 48.52 -19.33
CA ASP A 354 6.76 49.12 -20.64
C ASP A 354 5.74 48.71 -21.73
N ARG A 355 4.99 49.74 -22.16
CA ARG A 355 4.05 49.87 -23.31
C ARG A 355 2.54 49.89 -23.03
N ILE A 356 2.07 50.23 -21.82
CA ILE A 356 0.67 50.67 -21.65
C ILE A 356 0.50 52.19 -21.89
N LEU A 357 1.59 52.97 -21.85
CA LEU A 357 1.56 54.42 -22.07
C LEU A 357 1.72 54.81 -23.54
N ARG A 358 0.68 54.62 -24.37
CA ARG A 358 0.48 55.39 -25.63
C ARG A 358 -0.92 55.17 -26.21
N ARG A 359 -1.97 55.48 -25.45
CA ARG A 359 -3.35 55.64 -25.99
C ARG A 359 -4.20 56.64 -25.19
N GLN A 360 -3.63 57.76 -24.75
CA GLN A 360 -4.44 58.95 -24.46
C GLN A 360 -3.66 60.19 -24.91
N GLY A 361 -4.15 60.86 -25.96
CA GLY A 361 -3.67 62.19 -26.34
C GLY A 361 -2.73 62.26 -27.55
N GLN A 362 -3.14 61.74 -28.70
CA GLN A 362 -2.79 62.35 -29.99
C GLN A 362 -3.94 62.09 -30.98
N THR A 363 -4.88 63.02 -31.02
CA THR A 363 -5.55 63.39 -32.27
C THR A 363 -5.33 64.89 -32.41
N GLU A 364 -4.35 65.25 -33.24
CA GLU A 364 -4.33 66.55 -33.86
C GLU A 364 -5.53 66.62 -34.80
N SER A 365 -6.35 67.64 -34.65
CA SER A 365 -7.13 68.19 -35.75
C SER A 365 -7.20 69.69 -35.55
N ASN A 366 -6.23 70.37 -36.15
CA ASN A 366 -6.34 71.77 -36.51
C ASN A 366 -7.30 71.88 -37.70
N ILE A 367 -8.16 72.90 -37.71
CA ILE A 367 -8.77 73.65 -38.84
C ILE A 367 -10.18 74.17 -38.43
N GLY A 368 -10.21 75.45 -38.06
CA GLY A 368 -11.03 76.47 -38.76
C GLY A 368 -12.52 76.65 -38.42
N GLY A 369 -12.84 77.82 -37.83
CA GLY A 369 -13.84 78.72 -38.42
C GLY A 369 -15.05 79.15 -37.57
N LYS A 370 -15.20 80.49 -37.44
CA LYS A 370 -16.33 81.33 -36.96
C LYS A 370 -16.48 81.43 -35.43
N MET A 371 -16.57 82.60 -34.80
CA MET A 371 -16.86 83.99 -35.23
C MET A 371 -15.82 84.96 -34.68
#